data_AF-A0A938KG60-F1
#
_entry.id   AF-A0A938KG60-F1
#
_cell.length_a   1.000
_cell.length_b   1.000
_cell.length_c   1.000
_cell.angle_alpha   90.00
_cell.angle_beta   90.00
_cell.angle_gamma   90.00
#
_symmetry.space_group_name_H-M   'P 1'
#
loop_
_entity.id
_entity.type
_entity.pdbx_description
1 polymer ?
#
loop_
_entity_poly.entity_id
_entity_poly.type
_entity_poly.pdbx_seq_one_letter_code
_entity_poly.pdbx_strand_id
1 'polypeptide(L)'
;HLEAPLDHALVDGTTVKSLRWPQTAIVKGDSRSYSIAAASILAKVHRDRMMLAFHDRWPAYGFDIHKGYPTPQHLDALKRHGPCEIHRLSFGPVKQFTLTITSLEQLDFSQSPTGGF
;
A
#
# COMPACT_ATOMS: atom_id res chain seq x y z
N HIS A 1 5.80 -8.86 -20.36
CA HIS A 1 5.45 -8.43 -21.73
C HIS A 1 4.41 -9.42 -22.23
N LEU A 2 3.23 -8.98 -22.70
CA LEU A 2 2.29 -9.92 -23.34
C LEU A 2 2.81 -10.17 -24.76
N GLU A 3 2.95 -11.44 -25.14
CA GLU A 3 3.59 -11.85 -26.40
C GLU A 3 2.64 -11.75 -27.62
N ALA A 4 1.34 -11.59 -27.40
CA ALA A 4 0.33 -11.43 -28.43
C ALA A 4 -0.41 -10.08 -28.30
N PRO A 5 -0.89 -9.49 -29.42
CA PRO A 5 -1.73 -8.29 -29.36
C PRO A 5 -3.00 -8.59 -28.56
N LEU A 6 -3.30 -7.70 -27.60
CA LEU A 6 -4.50 -7.81 -26.78
C LEU A 6 -5.67 -7.14 -27.51
N ASP A 7 -6.69 -7.91 -27.87
CA ASP A 7 -7.88 -7.38 -28.54
C ASP A 7 -8.86 -6.75 -27.55
N HIS A 8 -9.02 -7.35 -26.36
CA HIS A 8 -9.99 -6.92 -25.35
C HIS A 8 -9.57 -7.33 -23.93
N ALA A 9 -9.90 -6.51 -22.94
CA ALA A 9 -9.65 -6.78 -21.52
C ALA A 9 -10.94 -7.01 -20.73
N LEU A 10 -10.96 -8.04 -19.89
CA LEU A 10 -11.99 -8.23 -18.87
C LEU A 10 -11.45 -7.72 -17.54
N VAL A 11 -12.21 -6.84 -16.88
CA VAL A 11 -11.78 -6.15 -15.66
C VAL A 11 -12.73 -6.50 -14.53
N ASP A 12 -12.19 -6.94 -13.40
CA ASP A 12 -12.99 -7.11 -12.18
C ASP A 12 -13.38 -5.76 -11.60
N GLY A 13 -14.67 -5.58 -11.31
CA GLY A 13 -15.21 -4.35 -10.72
C GLY A 13 -15.57 -3.29 -11.77
N THR A 14 -14.76 -2.24 -11.89
CA THR A 14 -15.04 -1.05 -12.72
C THR A 14 -14.01 -0.85 -13.82
N THR A 15 -14.35 -0.11 -14.86
CA THR A 15 -13.40 0.21 -15.94
C THR A 15 -12.17 0.96 -15.42
N VAL A 16 -11.02 0.64 -16.00
CA VAL A 16 -9.73 1.26 -15.68
C VAL A 16 -9.47 2.35 -16.70
N LYS A 17 -9.50 3.62 -16.26
CA LYS A 17 -9.32 4.79 -17.14
C LYS A 17 -7.99 4.82 -17.88
N SER A 18 -6.93 4.27 -17.28
CA SER A 18 -5.59 4.22 -17.87
C SER A 18 -5.39 3.06 -18.86
N LEU A 19 -6.37 2.15 -18.98
CA LEU A 19 -6.27 0.99 -19.86
C LEU A 19 -6.69 1.40 -21.27
N ARG A 20 -5.73 1.34 -22.20
CA ARG A 20 -5.90 1.80 -23.60
C ARG A 20 -6.67 0.84 -24.50
N TRP A 21 -6.91 -0.39 -24.05
CA TRP A 21 -7.59 -1.42 -24.83
C TRP A 21 -9.10 -1.39 -24.59
N PRO A 22 -9.90 -1.88 -25.57
CA PRO A 22 -11.30 -2.19 -25.34
C PRO A 22 -11.45 -3.04 -24.08
N GLN A 23 -12.44 -2.70 -23.25
CA GLN A 23 -12.58 -3.33 -21.94
C GLN A 23 -14.04 -3.52 -21.55
N THR A 24 -14.29 -4.61 -20.81
CA THR A 24 -15.57 -4.89 -20.17
C THR A 24 -15.36 -5.08 -18.68
N ALA A 25 -16.02 -4.24 -17.89
CA ALA A 25 -16.02 -4.35 -16.44
C ALA A 25 -17.09 -5.37 -16.00
N ILE A 26 -16.71 -6.29 -15.12
CA ILE A 26 -17.57 -7.34 -14.59
C ILE A 26 -17.54 -7.26 -13.07
N VAL A 27 -18.67 -6.94 -12.46
CA VAL A 27 -18.82 -6.99 -10.99
C VAL A 27 -18.70 -8.44 -10.52
N LYS A 28 -17.82 -8.69 -9.55
CA LYS A 28 -17.44 -10.03 -9.06
C LYS A 28 -16.95 -10.91 -10.22
N GLY A 29 -16.10 -10.34 -11.07
CA GLY A 29 -15.61 -10.96 -12.29
C GLY A 29 -14.78 -12.21 -12.02
N ASP A 30 -14.11 -12.28 -10.87
CA ASP A 30 -13.39 -13.46 -10.40
C ASP A 30 -14.29 -14.70 -10.30
N SER A 31 -15.53 -14.55 -9.86
CA SER A 31 -16.52 -15.64 -9.80
C SER A 31 -17.16 -15.98 -11.14
N ARG A 32 -16.94 -15.17 -12.19
CA ARG A 32 -17.69 -15.20 -13.45
C ARG A 32 -16.83 -15.39 -14.70
N SER A 33 -15.50 -15.28 -14.57
CA SER A 33 -14.55 -15.39 -15.67
C SER A 33 -13.27 -16.08 -15.20
N TYR A 34 -12.89 -17.16 -15.87
CA TYR A 34 -11.66 -17.88 -15.57
C TYR A 34 -10.41 -17.01 -15.76
N SER A 35 -10.40 -16.13 -16.77
CA SER A 35 -9.28 -15.20 -17.00
C SER A 35 -9.13 -14.20 -15.85
N ILE A 36 -10.25 -13.68 -15.33
CA ILE A 36 -10.23 -12.79 -14.16
C ILE A 36 -9.79 -13.58 -12.91
N ALA A 37 -10.34 -14.78 -12.69
CA ALA A 37 -9.95 -15.62 -11.56
C ALA A 37 -8.45 -15.92 -11.54
N ALA A 38 -7.89 -16.30 -12.70
CA ALA A 38 -6.46 -16.57 -12.86
C ALA A 38 -5.61 -15.32 -12.57
N ALA A 39 -6.02 -14.15 -13.09
CA ALA A 39 -5.36 -12.89 -12.81
C ALA A 39 -5.40 -12.53 -11.30
N SER A 40 -6.54 -12.74 -10.64
CA SER A 40 -6.69 -12.50 -9.19
C SER A 40 -5.76 -13.39 -8.35
N ILE A 41 -5.61 -14.67 -8.71
CA ILE A 41 -4.68 -15.59 -8.03
C ILE A 41 -3.23 -15.11 -8.21
N LEU A 42 -2.83 -14.81 -9.45
CA LEU A 42 -1.46 -14.34 -9.73
C LEU A 42 -1.15 -13.05 -8.98
N ALA A 43 -2.08 -12.08 -8.99
CA ALA A 43 -1.94 -10.83 -8.28
C ALA A 43 -1.82 -11.03 -6.76
N LYS A 44 -2.67 -11.87 -6.17
CA LYS A 44 -2.64 -12.16 -4.73
C LYS A 44 -1.33 -12.82 -4.31
N VAL A 45 -0.94 -13.88 -5.02
CA VAL A 45 0.27 -14.65 -4.71
C VAL A 45 1.51 -13.76 -4.86
N HIS A 46 1.59 -12.94 -5.91
CA HIS A 46 2.69 -11.99 -6.07
C HIS A 46 2.74 -10.96 -4.93
N ARG A 47 1.60 -10.35 -4.59
CA ARG A 47 1.49 -9.40 -3.48
C ARG A 47 1.95 -10.02 -2.17
N ASP A 48 1.51 -11.25 -1.87
CA ASP A 48 1.86 -11.91 -0.61
C ASP A 48 3.37 -12.15 -0.49
N ARG A 49 4.04 -12.52 -1.59
CA ARG A 49 5.50 -12.65 -1.63
C ARG A 49 6.20 -11.32 -1.38
N MET A 50 5.71 -10.23 -1.97
CA MET A 50 6.26 -8.90 -1.69
C MET A 50 6.12 -8.51 -0.22
N MET A 51 4.99 -8.82 0.41
CA MET A 51 4.77 -8.52 1.83
C MET A 51 5.70 -9.32 2.75
N LEU A 52 6.04 -10.55 2.37
CA LEU A 52 7.08 -11.33 3.09
C LEU A 52 8.45 -10.65 2.96
N ALA A 53 8.86 -10.28 1.74
CA ALA A 53 10.13 -9.56 1.53
C ALA A 53 10.17 -8.21 2.27
N PHE A 54 9.04 -7.52 2.39
CA PHE A 54 8.95 -6.29 3.19
C PHE A 54 8.99 -6.56 4.69
N HIS A 55 8.49 -7.69 5.16
CA HIS A 55 8.67 -8.09 6.56
C HIS A 55 10.16 -8.26 6.89
N ASP A 56 10.95 -8.86 5.99
CA ASP A 56 12.40 -8.99 6.20
C ASP A 56 13.09 -7.62 6.37
N ARG A 57 12.65 -6.61 5.62
CA ARG A 57 13.18 -5.23 5.72
C ARG A 57 12.62 -4.45 6.91
N TRP A 58 11.37 -4.71 7.31
CA TRP A 58 10.66 -4.00 8.38
C TRP A 58 9.92 -4.99 9.32
N PRO A 59 10.66 -5.80 10.09
CA PRO A 59 10.08 -6.92 10.85
C PRO A 59 9.10 -6.47 11.93
N ALA A 60 9.31 -5.27 12.50
CA ALA A 60 8.46 -4.69 13.55
C ALA A 60 6.99 -4.48 13.13
N TYR A 61 6.69 -4.50 11.82
CA TYR A 61 5.36 -4.20 11.32
C TYR A 61 4.51 -5.44 11.02
N GLY A 62 5.03 -6.66 11.07
CA GLY A 62 4.21 -7.89 10.90
C GLY A 62 3.58 -8.09 9.51
N PHE A 63 4.22 -7.56 8.45
CA PHE A 63 3.70 -7.67 7.07
C PHE A 63 3.49 -9.09 6.56
N ASP A 64 4.24 -10.06 7.10
CA ASP A 64 4.11 -11.49 6.84
C ASP A 64 2.75 -12.06 7.28
N ILE A 65 2.13 -11.49 8.31
CA ILE A 65 0.84 -11.93 8.83
C ILE A 65 -0.31 -11.22 8.10
N HIS A 66 -0.39 -9.90 8.24
CA HIS A 66 -1.55 -9.13 7.78
C HIS A 66 -1.38 -8.49 6.40
N LYS A 67 -0.27 -8.71 5.69
CA LYS A 67 -0.09 -8.28 4.29
C LYS A 67 -0.37 -6.78 4.04
N GLY A 68 -0.11 -5.95 5.05
CA GLY A 68 -0.37 -4.51 5.05
C GLY A 68 -1.83 -4.07 5.30
N TYR A 69 -2.76 -4.99 5.59
CA TYR A 69 -4.11 -4.62 6.01
C TYR A 69 -4.10 -3.94 7.39
N PRO A 70 -5.02 -3.00 7.68
CA PRO A 70 -5.06 -2.23 8.92
C PRO A 70 -5.66 -3.05 10.08
N THR A 71 -4.99 -4.15 10.44
CA THR A 71 -5.33 -4.96 11.61
C THR A 71 -4.93 -4.24 12.90
N PRO A 72 -5.50 -4.59 14.06
CA PRO A 72 -5.08 -4.02 15.34
C PRO A 72 -3.57 -4.10 15.56
N GLN A 73 -2.96 -5.24 15.21
CA GLN A 73 -1.51 -5.48 15.30
C GLN A 73 -0.72 -4.48 14.45
N HIS A 74 -1.16 -4.23 13.22
CA HIS A 74 -0.52 -3.28 12.32
C HIS A 74 -0.67 -1.84 12.83
N LEU A 75 -1.87 -1.45 13.26
CA LEU A 75 -2.11 -0.11 13.78
C LEU A 75 -1.28 0.18 15.03
N ASP A 76 -1.07 -0.83 15.88
CA ASP A 76 -0.20 -0.71 17.05
C ASP A 76 1.28 -0.60 16.67
N ALA A 77 1.74 -1.35 15.66
CA ALA A 77 3.09 -1.18 15.12
C ALA A 77 3.30 0.23 14.53
N LEU A 78 2.32 0.74 13.79
CA LEU A 78 2.29 2.11 13.27
C LEU A 78 2.38 3.17 14.37
N LYS A 79 1.66 2.98 15.49
CA LYS A 79 1.75 3.88 16.65
C LYS A 79 3.13 3.88 17.30
N ARG A 80 3.79 2.71 17.38
CA ARG A 80 5.09 2.55 18.03
C ARG A 80 6.26 3.02 17.17
N HIS A 81 6.20 2.78 15.86
CA HIS A 81 7.34 2.96 14.96
C HIS A 81 7.12 4.07 13.92
N GLY A 82 5.94 4.67 13.85
CA GLY A 82 5.55 5.57 12.77
C GLY A 82 5.31 4.84 11.45
N PRO A 83 5.02 5.54 10.35
CA PRO A 83 4.91 4.95 9.02
C PRO A 83 6.29 4.74 8.37
N CYS A 84 6.51 3.58 7.74
CA CYS A 84 7.66 3.34 6.87
C CYS A 84 7.37 3.64 5.38
N GLU A 85 8.40 3.59 4.53
CA GLU A 85 8.39 3.94 3.10
C GLU A 85 7.24 3.33 2.28
N ILE A 86 6.83 2.10 2.58
CA ILE A 86 5.79 1.40 1.81
C ILE A 86 4.36 1.75 2.26
N HIS A 87 4.20 2.53 3.32
CA HIS A 87 2.88 2.96 3.78
C HIS A 87 2.29 4.01 2.86
N ARG A 88 0.99 3.86 2.58
CA ARG A 88 0.24 4.84 1.80
C ARG A 88 -0.16 6.00 2.70
N LEU A 89 0.63 7.07 2.68
CA LEU A 89 0.42 8.25 3.56
C LEU A 89 -0.94 8.93 3.40
N SER A 90 -1.59 8.77 2.23
CA SER A 90 -2.93 9.30 1.99
C SER A 90 -4.06 8.50 2.66
N PHE A 91 -3.79 7.31 3.19
CA PHE A 91 -4.80 6.47 3.82
C PHE A 91 -5.10 6.96 5.24
N GLY A 92 -6.39 7.04 5.58
CA GLY A 92 -6.88 7.65 6.83
C GLY A 92 -6.07 7.29 8.09
N PRO A 93 -5.83 6.01 8.39
CA PRO A 93 -5.06 5.61 9.57
C PRO A 93 -3.60 6.07 9.56
N VAL A 94 -2.98 6.14 8.38
CA VAL A 94 -1.57 6.53 8.21
C VAL A 94 -1.42 8.05 8.20
N LYS A 95 -2.37 8.76 7.58
CA LYS A 95 -2.39 10.23 7.45
C LYS A 95 -2.28 10.93 8.80
N GLN A 96 -2.84 10.33 9.85
CA GLN A 96 -2.78 10.84 11.23
C GLN A 96 -1.34 10.96 11.74
N PHE A 97 -0.42 10.08 11.34
CA PHE A 97 0.97 10.09 11.78
C PHE A 97 1.84 11.05 10.97
N THR A 98 1.54 11.26 9.68
CA THR A 98 2.28 12.22 8.84
C THR A 98 2.07 13.65 9.30
N LEU A 99 0.85 13.99 9.76
CA LEU A 99 0.55 15.33 10.28
C LEU A 99 1.32 15.66 11.58
N THR A 100 1.65 14.66 12.39
CA THR A 100 2.38 14.83 13.66
C THR A 100 3.88 15.10 13.44
N ILE A 101 4.50 14.50 12.42
CA ILE A 101 5.93 14.69 12.14
C ILE A 101 6.20 16.11 11.62
N THR A 102 5.36 16.62 10.71
CA THR A 102 5.50 17.98 10.17
C THR A 102 5.34 19.06 11.25
N SER A 103 4.55 18.82 12.31
CA SER A 103 4.42 19.76 13.43
C SER A 103 5.61 19.76 14.41
N LEU A 104 6.37 18.67 14.49
CA LEU A 104 7.53 18.58 15.42
C LEU A 104 8.80 19.18 14.81
N GLU A 105 8.98 19.10 13.48
CA GLU A 105 10.10 19.78 12.79
C GLU A 105 10.00 21.31 12.84
N GLN A 106 8.83 21.88 13.16
CA GLN A 106 8.65 23.32 13.33
C GLN A 106 9.01 23.83 14.74
N LEU A 107 9.35 22.94 15.69
CA LEU A 107 9.69 23.30 17.08
C LEU A 107 11.19 23.22 17.42
N ASP A 108 12.06 22.84 16.49
CA ASP A 108 13.50 22.71 16.73
C ASP A 108 14.36 23.53 15.74
N PHE A 109 14.15 24.85 15.69
CA PHE A 109 15.10 25.77 15.05
C PHE A 109 14.96 27.22 15.58
N SER A 110 15.23 27.47 16.87
CA SER A 110 15.80 28.75 17.37
C SER A 110 15.76 28.88 18.91
N GLN A 111 16.57 28.14 19.66
CA GLN A 111 17.06 28.62 20.97
C GLN A 111 18.43 27.99 21.29
N SER A 112 19.51 28.60 20.79
CA SER A 112 20.84 28.44 21.38
C SER A 112 21.02 29.49 22.48
N PRO A 113 21.24 29.13 23.76
CA PRO A 113 21.58 30.10 24.79
C PRO A 113 23.07 30.41 24.65
N THR A 114 23.42 31.47 23.93
CA THR A 114 24.77 32.04 24.08
C THR A 114 24.80 32.75 25.43
N GLY A 115 25.36 32.05 26.42
CA GLY A 115 25.70 32.57 27.74
C GLY A 115 26.68 33.74 27.64
N GLY A 116 26.54 34.67 28.58
CA GLY A 116 27.46 35.78 28.76
C GLY A 116 28.80 35.33 29.33
N PHE A 117 29.84 36.08 28.97
CA PHE A 117 30.76 36.77 29.87
C PHE A 117 31.23 38.04 29.15
#